data_AF-A0A6L6R8D3-F1
#
_entry.id   AF-A0A6L6R8D3-F1
#
_cell.length_a   1.000
_cell.length_b   1.000
_cell.length_c   1.000
_cell.angle_alpha   90.00
_cell.angle_beta   90.00
_cell.angle_gamma   90.00
#
_symmetry.space_group_name_H-M   'P 1'
#
loop_
_entity.id
_entity.type
_entity.pdbx_description
1 polymer ?
#
loop_
_entity_poly.entity_id
_entity_poly.type
_entity_poly.pdbx_seq_one_letter_code
_entity_poly.pdbx_strand_id
1 'polypeptide(L)'
;MTAASLLRSARGSHGLSQRALADRAQVAQPRIADIEAGAHDTTVRRLEHLVASLGQRIAVLPTLSRPACEAALAIATQLASNSDRQAWREVIQLSDDLAGASPAVRVALAVTEPAPTGDHRYDAL
;
A
#
# COMPACT_ATOMS: atom_id res chain seq x y z
N MET A 1 -9.53 0.85 -2.62
CA MET A 1 -8.32 1.56 -3.07
C MET A 1 -8.57 3.07 -3.17
N THR A 2 -7.75 3.88 -2.51
CA THR A 2 -7.75 5.36 -2.62
C THR A 2 -6.37 5.84 -3.06
N ALA A 3 -6.24 7.07 -3.56
CA ALA A 3 -4.93 7.66 -3.86
C ALA A 3 -4.01 7.68 -2.63
N ALA A 4 -4.60 7.90 -1.45
CA ALA A 4 -3.92 7.85 -0.16
C ALA A 4 -3.33 6.47 0.14
N SER A 5 -4.13 5.40 0.00
CA SER A 5 -3.66 4.03 0.27
C SER A 5 -2.61 3.57 -0.75
N LEU A 6 -2.77 3.95 -2.03
CA LEU A 6 -1.79 3.69 -3.09
C LEU A 6 -0.45 4.35 -2.78
N LEU A 7 -0.45 5.66 -2.48
CA LEU A 7 0.78 6.39 -2.20
C LEU A 7 1.47 5.88 -0.93
N ARG A 8 0.70 5.59 0.12
CA ARG A 8 1.25 5.06 1.38
C ARG A 8 1.87 3.67 1.17
N SER A 9 1.23 2.80 0.39
CA SER A 9 1.74 1.46 0.10
C SER A 9 3.01 1.53 -0.76
N ALA A 10 3.01 2.36 -1.80
CA ALA A 10 4.19 2.63 -2.64
C ALA A 10 5.35 3.19 -1.81
N ARG A 11 5.09 4.17 -0.94
CA ARG A 11 6.12 4.72 -0.06
C ARG A 11 6.65 3.66 0.93
N GLY A 12 5.74 2.89 1.51
CA GLY A 12 6.04 1.85 2.48
C GLY A 12 6.91 0.72 1.91
N SER A 13 6.65 0.30 0.67
CA SER A 13 7.47 -0.73 0.00
C SER A 13 8.93 -0.30 -0.23
N HIS A 14 9.20 1.01 -0.16
CA HIS A 14 10.56 1.56 -0.23
C HIS A 14 11.14 1.93 1.15
N GLY A 15 10.43 1.65 2.26
CA GLY A 15 10.86 2.00 3.61
C GLY A 15 11.02 3.51 3.84
N LEU A 16 10.39 4.35 3.02
CA LEU A 16 10.60 5.80 3.07
C LEU A 16 9.66 6.49 4.05
N SER A 17 10.15 7.56 4.69
CA SER A 17 9.29 8.51 5.41
C SER A 17 8.58 9.45 4.42
N GLN A 18 7.51 10.13 4.86
CA GLN A 18 6.83 11.13 4.03
C GLN A 18 7.78 12.25 3.59
N ARG A 19 8.72 12.65 4.46
CA ARG A 19 9.72 13.66 4.15
C ARG A 19 10.69 13.18 3.06
N ALA A 20 11.16 11.94 3.17
CA ALA A 20 12.06 11.37 2.16
C ALA A 20 11.38 11.26 0.78
N LEU A 21 10.09 10.88 0.74
CA LEU A 21 9.32 10.90 -0.51
C LEU A 21 9.18 12.33 -1.05
N ALA A 22 8.87 13.31 -0.18
CA ALA A 22 8.72 14.70 -0.57
C ALA A 22 10.01 15.27 -1.19
N ASP A 23 11.16 15.00 -0.56
CA ASP A 23 12.48 15.39 -1.05
C ASP A 23 12.77 14.72 -2.40
N ARG A 24 12.46 13.42 -2.55
CA ARG A 24 12.69 12.69 -3.80
C ARG A 24 11.79 13.16 -4.95
N ALA A 25 10.55 13.51 -4.65
CA ALA A 25 9.59 14.02 -5.62
C ALA A 25 9.67 15.55 -5.80
N GLN A 26 10.56 16.25 -5.09
CA GLN A 26 10.71 17.71 -5.13
C GLN A 26 9.39 18.45 -4.85
N VAL A 27 8.65 17.99 -3.83
CA VAL A 27 7.42 18.62 -3.35
C VAL A 27 7.51 18.91 -1.85
N ALA A 28 6.64 19.79 -1.35
CA ALA A 28 6.56 20.06 0.08
C ALA A 28 6.02 18.83 0.85
N GLN A 29 6.66 18.45 1.97
CA GLN A 29 6.21 17.33 2.80
C GLN A 29 4.76 17.44 3.30
N PRO A 30 4.24 18.63 3.70
CA PRO A 30 2.83 18.76 4.07
C PRO A 30 1.88 18.30 2.96
N ARG A 31 2.23 18.51 1.70
CA ARG A 31 1.44 18.01 0.57
C ARG A 31 1.39 16.48 0.54
N ILE A 32 2.48 15.79 0.86
CA ILE A 32 2.47 14.32 0.97
C ILE A 32 1.57 13.89 2.13
N ALA A 33 1.66 14.58 3.28
CA ALA A 33 0.82 14.29 4.43
C ALA A 33 -0.67 14.46 4.11
N ASP A 34 -1.06 15.55 3.45
CA ASP A 34 -2.45 15.81 3.05
C ASP A 34 -2.99 14.73 2.11
N ILE A 35 -2.18 14.29 1.13
CA ILE A 35 -2.55 13.22 0.20
C ILE A 35 -2.75 11.91 0.96
N GLU A 36 -1.81 11.52 1.82
CA GLU A 36 -1.92 10.27 2.59
C GLU A 36 -3.03 10.32 3.65
N ALA A 37 -3.37 11.50 4.17
CA ALA A 37 -4.53 11.68 5.04
C ALA A 37 -5.87 11.61 4.29
N GLY A 38 -5.85 11.64 2.95
CA GLY A 38 -7.06 11.71 2.13
C GLY A 38 -7.76 13.08 2.21
N ALA A 39 -7.04 14.14 2.62
CA ALA A 39 -7.60 15.47 2.77
C ALA A 39 -7.97 16.13 1.43
N HIS A 40 -7.36 15.67 0.33
CA HIS A 40 -7.60 16.20 -1.02
C HIS A 40 -7.69 15.09 -2.06
N ASP A 41 -8.62 15.27 -3.01
CA ASP A 41 -8.64 14.48 -4.24
C ASP A 41 -7.37 14.77 -5.05
N THR A 42 -6.48 13.79 -5.05
CA THR A 42 -5.22 13.86 -5.79
C THR A 42 -5.47 13.48 -7.23
N THR A 43 -5.09 14.36 -8.15
CA THR A 43 -5.20 14.04 -9.58
C THR A 43 -4.33 12.84 -9.93
N VAL A 44 -4.79 12.01 -10.88
CA VAL A 44 -4.04 10.86 -11.38
C VAL A 44 -2.64 11.27 -11.84
N ARG A 45 -2.52 12.36 -12.60
CA ARG A 45 -1.23 12.93 -13.04
C ARG A 45 -0.26 13.19 -11.88
N ARG A 46 -0.76 13.70 -10.75
CA ARG A 46 0.08 13.95 -9.57
C ARG A 46 0.49 12.64 -8.91
N LEU A 47 -0.43 11.70 -8.77
CA LEU A 47 -0.14 10.39 -8.22
C LEU A 47 0.91 9.65 -9.07
N GLU A 48 0.77 9.67 -10.40
CA GLU A 48 1.74 9.12 -11.35
C GLU A 48 3.13 9.73 -11.16
N HIS A 49 3.23 11.06 -11.02
CA HIS A 49 4.50 11.73 -10.79
C HIS A 49 5.18 11.29 -9.48
N LEU A 50 4.40 11.19 -8.40
CA LEU A 50 4.91 10.76 -7.09
C LEU A 50 5.40 9.31 -7.13
N VAL A 51 4.60 8.40 -7.68
CA VAL A 51 4.95 6.98 -7.80
C VAL A 51 6.12 6.77 -8.77
N ALA A 52 6.19 7.55 -9.85
CA ALA A 52 7.34 7.52 -10.77
C ALA A 52 8.65 7.96 -10.11
N SER A 53 8.61 8.88 -9.14
CA SER A 53 9.81 9.26 -8.37
C SER A 53 10.39 8.08 -7.58
N LEU A 54 9.58 7.06 -7.28
CA LEU A 54 9.97 5.81 -6.63
C LEU A 54 10.41 4.72 -7.61
N GLY A 55 10.37 4.99 -8.93
CA GLY A 55 10.66 4.00 -9.96
C GLY A 55 9.50 3.03 -10.22
N GLN A 56 8.29 3.36 -9.76
CA GLN A 56 7.09 2.54 -9.92
C GLN A 56 6.16 3.12 -10.99
N ARG A 57 5.20 2.32 -11.45
CA ARG A 57 4.14 2.73 -12.39
C ARG A 57 2.77 2.32 -11.86
N ILE A 58 1.74 3.07 -12.25
CA ILE A 58 0.34 2.70 -11.99
C ILE A 58 -0.13 1.80 -13.13
N ALA A 59 -0.75 0.68 -12.78
CA ALA A 59 -1.37 -0.25 -13.73
C ALA A 59 -2.75 -0.70 -13.20
N VAL A 60 -3.64 -1.04 -14.13
CA VAL A 60 -4.93 -1.66 -13.80
C VAL A 60 -4.82 -3.16 -14.01
N LEU A 61 -5.24 -3.93 -13.01
CA LEU A 61 -5.29 -5.39 -13.06
C LEU A 61 -6.74 -5.85 -13.23
N PRO A 62 -7.00 -6.96 -13.94
CA PRO A 62 -8.35 -7.49 -14.12
C PRO A 62 -8.82 -8.28 -12.87
N THR A 63 -8.79 -7.63 -11.71
CA THR A 63 -9.21 -8.22 -10.42
C THR A 63 -9.70 -7.13 -9.47
N LEU A 64 -10.53 -7.54 -8.50
CA LEU A 64 -10.93 -6.72 -7.36
C LEU A 64 -10.16 -7.09 -6.08
N SER A 65 -9.41 -8.20 -6.10
CA SER A 65 -8.58 -8.64 -4.97
C SER A 65 -7.50 -7.61 -4.68
N ARG A 66 -7.19 -7.45 -3.39
CA ARG A 66 -6.18 -6.47 -2.95
C ARG A 66 -4.77 -7.05 -3.10
N PRO A 67 -3.78 -6.25 -3.54
CA PRO A 67 -2.39 -6.68 -3.51
C PRO A 67 -1.90 -6.82 -2.06
N ALA A 68 -0.87 -7.65 -1.86
CA ALA A 68 -0.30 -7.92 -0.55
C ALA A 68 0.14 -6.63 0.18
N CYS A 69 0.66 -5.64 -0.55
CA CYS A 69 1.05 -4.35 0.04
C CYS A 69 -0.13 -3.56 0.61
N GLU A 70 -1.33 -3.61 -0.01
CA GLU A 70 -2.53 -2.96 0.53
C GLU A 70 -3.11 -3.76 1.71
N ALA A 71 -3.02 -5.10 1.66
CA ALA A 71 -3.40 -5.96 2.78
C ALA A 71 -2.52 -5.72 4.02
N ALA A 72 -1.20 -5.62 3.87
CA ALA A 72 -0.28 -5.29 4.97
C ALA A 72 -0.58 -3.92 5.58
N LEU A 73 -0.91 -2.92 4.75
CA LEU A 73 -1.34 -1.61 5.24
C LEU A 73 -2.62 -1.70 6.09
N ALA A 74 -3.59 -2.50 5.64
CA ALA A 74 -4.82 -2.74 6.39
C ALA A 74 -4.54 -3.46 7.72
N ILE A 75 -3.71 -4.51 7.70
CA ILE A 75 -3.25 -5.24 8.90
C ILE A 75 -2.61 -4.27 9.90
N ALA A 76 -1.62 -3.48 9.46
CA ALA A 76 -0.94 -2.50 10.32
C ALA A 76 -1.93 -1.50 10.96
N THR A 77 -2.95 -1.08 10.22
CA THR A 77 -4.00 -0.18 10.72
C THR A 77 -4.87 -0.86 11.78
N GLN A 78 -5.26 -2.13 11.58
CA GLN A 78 -6.01 -2.90 12.57
C GLN A 78 -5.18 -3.15 13.83
N LEU A 79 -3.88 -3.45 13.69
CA LEU A 79 -2.98 -3.65 14.82
C LEU A 79 -2.78 -2.37 15.63
N ALA A 80 -2.60 -1.22 14.96
CA ALA A 80 -2.48 0.08 15.62
C ALA A 80 -3.74 0.46 16.43
N SER A 81 -4.90 -0.11 16.09
CA SER A 81 -6.16 0.08 16.80
C SER A 81 -6.50 -1.07 17.76
N ASN A 82 -5.53 -1.93 18.11
CA ASN A 82 -5.69 -3.10 18.98
C ASN A 82 -6.78 -4.10 18.52
N SER A 83 -7.02 -4.16 17.21
CA SER A 83 -8.03 -5.02 16.59
C SER A 83 -7.41 -6.29 15.99
N ASP A 84 -6.73 -7.10 16.80
CA ASP A 84 -5.98 -8.31 16.38
C ASP A 84 -6.86 -9.30 15.59
N ARG A 85 -8.13 -9.48 15.99
CA ARG A 85 -9.10 -10.29 15.24
C ARG A 85 -9.32 -9.76 13.82
N GLN A 86 -9.41 -8.45 13.64
CA GLN A 86 -9.61 -7.85 12.32
C GLN A 86 -8.32 -7.94 11.50
N ALA A 87 -7.16 -7.73 12.12
CA ALA A 87 -5.86 -7.94 11.49
C ALA A 87 -5.72 -9.39 10.97
N TRP A 88 -6.13 -10.39 11.76
CA TRP A 88 -6.13 -11.78 11.33
C TRP A 88 -7.11 -12.06 10.18
N ARG A 89 -8.28 -11.41 10.16
CA ARG A 89 -9.22 -11.52 9.03
C ARG A 89 -8.63 -10.98 7.72
N GLU A 90 -7.82 -9.92 7.79
CA GLU A 90 -7.12 -9.40 6.60
C GLU A 90 -6.11 -10.42 6.05
N VAL A 91 -5.40 -11.16 6.92
CA VAL A 91 -4.52 -12.26 6.50
C VAL A 91 -5.29 -13.36 5.80
N ILE A 92 -6.41 -13.81 6.40
CA ILE A 92 -7.26 -14.84 5.79
C ILE A 92 -7.77 -14.38 4.42
N GLN A 93 -8.27 -13.14 4.33
CA GLN A 93 -8.78 -12.60 3.08
C GLN A 93 -7.68 -12.53 2.01
N LEU A 94 -6.45 -12.14 2.36
CA LEU A 94 -5.33 -12.15 1.42
C LEU A 94 -5.02 -13.56 0.92
N SER A 95 -5.00 -14.55 1.82
CA SER A 95 -4.79 -15.96 1.46
C SER A 95 -5.86 -16.46 0.48
N ASP A 96 -7.14 -16.18 0.77
CA ASP A 96 -8.27 -16.58 -0.08
C ASP A 96 -8.22 -15.88 -1.44
N ASP A 97 -7.92 -14.58 -1.46
CA ASP A 97 -7.74 -13.76 -2.67
C ASP A 97 -6.63 -14.34 -3.58
N LEU A 98 -5.48 -14.68 -2.99
CA LEU A 98 -4.36 -15.27 -3.73
C LEU A 98 -4.68 -16.67 -4.24
N ALA A 99 -5.35 -17.50 -3.42
CA ALA A 99 -5.76 -18.85 -3.80
C ALA A 99 -6.76 -18.84 -4.97
N GLY A 100 -7.70 -17.88 -4.98
CA GLY A 100 -8.70 -17.71 -6.03
C GLY A 100 -8.18 -17.03 -7.31
N ALA A 101 -7.03 -16.35 -7.25
CA ALA A 101 -6.47 -15.65 -8.40
C ALA A 101 -5.87 -16.61 -9.45
N SER A 102 -5.99 -16.22 -10.73
CA SER A 102 -5.25 -16.87 -11.83
C SER A 102 -3.73 -16.72 -11.61
N PRO A 103 -2.90 -17.60 -12.18
CA PRO A 103 -1.45 -17.57 -11.93
C PRO A 103 -0.79 -16.21 -12.20
N ALA A 104 -1.14 -15.55 -13.31
CA ALA A 104 -0.58 -14.24 -13.66
C ALA A 104 -1.05 -13.14 -12.70
N VAL A 105 -2.34 -13.14 -12.32
CA VAL A 105 -2.88 -12.15 -11.37
C VAL A 105 -2.29 -12.37 -9.97
N ARG A 106 -2.13 -13.62 -9.54
CA ARG A 106 -1.52 -13.96 -8.26
C ARG A 106 -0.10 -13.40 -8.13
N VAL A 107 0.71 -13.54 -9.18
CA VAL A 107 2.04 -12.91 -9.24
C VAL A 107 1.90 -11.39 -9.13
N ALA A 108 1.04 -10.77 -9.94
CA ALA A 108 0.84 -9.32 -9.93
C ALA A 108 0.42 -8.77 -8.55
N LEU A 109 -0.43 -9.49 -7.81
CA LEU A 109 -0.85 -9.12 -6.45
C LEU A 109 0.27 -9.20 -5.41
N ALA A 110 1.34 -9.96 -5.68
CA ALA A 110 2.48 -10.15 -4.79
C ALA A 110 3.77 -9.43 -5.24
N VAL A 111 3.78 -8.75 -6.40
CA VAL A 111 4.98 -8.10 -6.96
C VAL A 111 5.52 -6.99 -6.07
N THR A 112 4.65 -6.21 -5.44
CA THR A 112 5.05 -5.09 -4.58
C THR A 112 5.32 -5.61 -3.18
N GLU A 113 6.57 -5.49 -2.72
CA GLU A 113 6.96 -5.84 -1.36
C GLU A 113 6.10 -5.07 -0.33
N PRO A 114 5.40 -5.77 0.58
CA PRO A 114 4.62 -5.10 1.62
C PRO A 114 5.53 -4.38 2.61
N ALA A 115 5.08 -3.23 3.12
CA ALA A 115 5.75 -2.61 4.25
C ALA A 115 5.53 -3.44 5.52
N PRO A 116 6.47 -3.42 6.49
CA PRO A 116 6.27 -4.08 7.77
C PRO A 116 5.01 -3.58 8.46
N THR A 117 4.26 -4.49 9.06
CA THR A 117 3.04 -4.19 9.83
C THR A 117 3.35 -3.64 11.20
N GLY A 118 4.58 -3.85 11.69
CA GLY A 118 5.02 -3.46 13.03
C GLY A 118 4.82 -4.53 14.09
N ASP A 119 4.26 -5.69 13.72
CA ASP A 119 4.16 -6.87 14.56
C ASP A 119 4.81 -8.07 13.87
N HIS A 120 5.91 -8.55 14.47
CA HIS A 120 6.70 -9.68 13.97
C HIS A 120 5.89 -10.95 13.69
N ARG A 121 4.75 -11.17 14.37
CA ARG A 121 3.89 -12.33 14.15
C ARG A 121 3.26 -12.30 12.76
N TYR A 122 2.92 -11.11 12.27
CA TYR A 122 2.31 -10.90 10.96
C TYR A 122 3.37 -10.72 9.87
N ASP A 123 4.50 -10.09 10.21
CA ASP A 123 5.61 -9.88 9.27
C ASP A 123 6.35 -11.18 8.91
N ALA A 124 6.13 -12.27 9.67
CA ALA A 124 6.71 -13.58 9.42
C ALA A 124 5.85 -14.53 8.56
N LEU A 125 4.64 -14.11 8.16
CA LEU A 125 3.70 -14.87 7.33
C LEU A 125 3.96 -14.65 5.84
#